data_AF-J0QB08-F1
#
_entry.id   AF-J0QB08-F1
#
_cell.length_a   1.000
_cell.length_b   1.000
_cell.length_c   1.000
_cell.angle_alpha   90.00
_cell.angle_beta   90.00
_cell.angle_gamma   90.00
#
_symmetry.space_group_name_H-M   'P 1'
#
loop_
_entity.id
_entity.type
_entity.pdbx_description
1 polymer ?
#
loop_
_entity_poly.entity_id
_entity_poly.type
_entity_poly.pdbx_seq_one_letter_code
_entity_poly.pdbx_strand_id
1 'polypeptide(L)'
;MGCVFVTDFSFANSLDQTKSFNGLLDLVQKQSHNWYSKLHYYGFRLFWLLAILQFLFSFIPLLFKQSDLAEFFGELVKFILVIGFFAALLEYSQEWGTAIVESFRTAAAHANGRARGLFPGDVMEESAKIMEVMANVSTWNPITSVLIAMQSVIVFYALALLLFY
;
A
#
# COMPACT_ATOMS: atom_id res chain seq x y z
N MET A 1 -42.69 29.13 -27.70
CA MET A 1 -41.44 28.78 -28.40
C MET A 1 -40.31 29.56 -27.79
N GLY A 2 -39.27 28.86 -27.31
CA GLY A 2 -37.93 29.39 -27.07
C GLY A 2 -37.67 30.20 -25.80
N CYS A 3 -37.39 29.53 -24.68
CA CYS A 3 -36.58 30.12 -23.61
C CYS A 3 -35.10 29.84 -23.93
N VAL A 4 -34.35 30.90 -24.26
CA VAL A 4 -32.88 30.92 -24.30
C VAL A 4 -32.44 31.48 -22.96
N PHE A 5 -31.95 30.64 -22.03
CA PHE A 5 -31.13 31.05 -20.88
C PHE A 5 -30.46 29.81 -20.26
N VAL A 6 -29.39 29.31 -20.87
CA VAL A 6 -28.32 28.57 -20.16
C VAL A 6 -27.01 28.77 -20.91
N THR A 7 -26.51 30.00 -20.92
CA THR A 7 -25.11 30.28 -21.24
C THR A 7 -24.59 31.20 -20.15
N ASP A 8 -24.26 30.60 -19.00
CA ASP A 8 -23.32 31.14 -18.00
C ASP A 8 -23.06 30.06 -16.94
N PHE A 9 -22.48 28.94 -17.35
CA PHE A 9 -21.58 28.19 -16.46
C PHE A 9 -20.16 28.41 -16.97
N SER A 10 -19.69 29.65 -16.80
CA SER A 10 -18.27 29.94 -16.91
C SER A 10 -17.59 29.36 -15.66
N PHE A 11 -16.98 28.19 -15.80
CA PHE A 11 -15.96 27.70 -14.86
C PHE A 11 -14.65 28.48 -15.08
N ALA A 12 -14.71 29.80 -15.01
CA ALA A 12 -13.53 30.65 -14.87
C ALA A 12 -13.28 30.91 -13.39
N ASN A 13 -12.91 29.86 -12.65
CA ASN A 13 -12.16 30.03 -11.42
C ASN A 13 -11.03 28.99 -11.37
N SER A 14 -9.97 29.23 -12.15
CA SER A 14 -8.73 28.45 -12.15
C SER A 14 -7.83 28.74 -10.94
N LEU A 15 -8.39 29.31 -9.87
CA LEU A 15 -7.69 29.61 -8.62
C LEU A 15 -8.43 28.95 -7.46
N ASP A 16 -8.10 27.69 -7.20
CA ASP A 16 -7.93 27.07 -5.86
C ASP A 16 -8.13 25.55 -5.83
N GLN A 17 -8.41 24.88 -6.96
CA GLN A 17 -8.52 23.42 -6.95
C GLN A 17 -7.20 22.75 -6.52
N THR A 18 -6.05 23.31 -6.92
CA THR A 18 -4.72 22.86 -6.48
C THR A 18 -4.45 23.20 -5.01
N LYS A 19 -4.91 24.35 -4.48
CA LYS A 19 -4.73 24.69 -3.06
C LYS A 19 -5.64 23.86 -2.15
N SER A 20 -6.86 23.57 -2.59
CA SER A 20 -7.78 22.64 -1.93
C SER A 20 -7.22 21.22 -1.95
N PHE A 21 -6.73 20.74 -3.10
CA PHE A 21 -6.13 19.41 -3.20
C PHE A 21 -4.82 19.27 -2.41
N ASN A 22 -3.93 20.27 -2.47
CA ASN A 22 -2.72 20.31 -1.65
C ASN A 22 -3.05 20.45 -0.16
N GLY A 23 -4.10 21.19 0.20
CA GLY A 23 -4.59 21.30 1.57
C GLY A 23 -5.18 20.00 2.09
N LEU A 24 -5.93 19.26 1.24
CA LEU A 24 -6.41 17.91 1.57
C LEU A 24 -5.25 16.91 1.68
N LEU A 25 -4.26 16.97 0.79
CA LEU A 25 -3.06 16.14 0.88
C LEU A 25 -2.26 16.45 2.15
N ASP A 26 -2.10 17.72 2.52
CA ASP A 26 -1.42 18.12 3.74
C ASP A 26 -2.19 17.64 4.99
N LEU A 27 -3.52 17.78 4.98
CA LEU A 27 -4.38 17.25 6.05
C LEU A 27 -4.27 15.72 6.14
N VAL A 28 -4.35 15.00 5.02
CA VAL A 28 -4.23 13.53 4.98
C VAL A 28 -2.85 13.08 5.42
N GLN A 29 -1.79 13.76 4.99
CA GLN A 29 -0.41 13.46 5.38
C GLN A 29 -0.17 13.74 6.86
N LYS A 30 -0.75 14.81 7.40
CA LYS A 30 -0.73 15.11 8.83
C LYS A 30 -1.53 14.11 9.65
N GLN A 31 -2.68 13.65 9.14
CA GLN A 31 -3.50 12.62 9.80
C GLN A 31 -2.81 11.24 9.76
N SER A 32 -2.17 10.89 8.65
CA SER A 32 -1.54 9.58 8.44
C SER A 32 -0.36 9.35 9.38
N HIS A 33 0.43 10.38 9.69
CA HIS A 33 1.48 10.31 10.72
C HIS A 33 0.91 9.92 12.10
N ASN A 34 -0.28 10.42 12.46
CA ASN A 34 -0.92 10.09 13.73
C ASN A 34 -1.43 8.64 13.78
N TRP A 35 -1.93 8.11 12.66
CA TRP A 35 -2.34 6.70 12.58
C TRP A 35 -1.13 5.78 12.60
N TYR A 36 -0.05 6.12 11.89
CA TYR A 36 1.17 5.34 11.87
C TYR A 36 1.72 5.09 13.27
N SER A 37 1.85 6.14 14.09
CA SER A 37 2.37 6.00 15.46
C SER A 37 1.52 5.05 16.32
N LYS A 38 0.19 5.15 16.23
CA LYS A 38 -0.72 4.23 16.95
C LYS A 38 -0.62 2.80 16.42
N LEU A 39 -0.66 2.61 15.11
CA LEU A 39 -0.55 1.30 14.46
C LEU A 39 0.77 0.62 14.80
N HIS A 40 1.87 1.38 14.78
CA HIS A 40 3.19 0.89 15.14
C HIS A 40 3.22 0.42 16.61
N TYR A 41 2.68 1.21 17.53
CA TYR A 41 2.61 0.84 18.95
C TYR A 41 1.78 -0.42 19.20
N TYR A 42 0.57 -0.52 18.62
CA TYR A 42 -0.27 -1.71 18.76
C TYR A 42 0.35 -2.93 18.07
N GLY A 43 0.93 -2.75 16.89
CA GLY A 43 1.60 -3.79 16.12
C GLY A 43 2.79 -4.37 16.87
N PHE A 44 3.64 -3.52 17.47
CA PHE A 44 4.78 -3.95 18.25
C PHE A 44 4.36 -4.74 19.51
N ARG A 45 3.29 -4.29 20.19
CA ARG A 45 2.72 -5.02 21.33
C ARG A 45 2.19 -6.38 20.93
N LEU A 46 1.44 -6.47 19.84
CA LEU A 46 0.90 -7.73 19.32
C LEU A 46 2.04 -8.69 18.93
N PHE A 47 3.08 -8.16 18.28
CA PHE A 47 4.26 -8.92 17.88
C PHE A 47 4.92 -9.60 19.09
N TRP A 48 5.14 -8.87 20.19
CA TRP A 48 5.73 -9.47 21.39
C TRP A 48 4.84 -10.52 22.05
N LEU A 49 3.52 -10.35 22.06
CA LEU A 49 2.59 -11.37 22.54
C LEU A 49 2.69 -12.66 21.69
N LEU A 50 2.76 -12.50 20.37
CA LEU A 50 2.93 -13.62 19.45
C LEU A 50 4.30 -14.27 19.58
N ALA A 51 5.36 -13.48 19.80
CA ALA A 51 6.71 -13.99 20.02
C ALA A 51 6.78 -14.86 21.29
N ILE A 52 6.13 -14.44 22.38
CA ILE A 52 6.02 -15.24 23.61
C ILE A 52 5.22 -16.51 23.35
N LEU A 53 4.13 -16.43 22.59
CA LEU A 53 3.34 -17.60 22.24
C LEU A 53 4.15 -18.60 21.39
N GLN A 54 4.88 -18.11 20.40
CA GLN A 54 5.78 -18.92 19.57
C GLN A 54 6.89 -19.56 20.40
N PHE A 55 7.45 -18.82 21.36
CA PHE A 55 8.43 -19.35 22.31
C PHE A 55 7.85 -20.54 23.08
N LEU A 56 6.63 -20.42 23.62
CA LEU A 56 5.98 -21.53 24.31
C LEU A 56 5.79 -22.74 23.39
N PHE A 57 5.24 -22.54 22.19
CA PHE A 57 5.04 -23.66 21.25
C PHE A 57 6.35 -24.32 20.82
N SER A 58 7.41 -23.56 20.58
CA SER A 58 8.70 -24.10 20.17
C SER A 58 9.41 -24.81 21.32
N PHE A 59 9.37 -24.29 22.55
CA PHE A 59 10.18 -24.80 23.67
C PHE A 59 9.49 -25.83 24.56
N ILE A 60 8.15 -25.83 24.67
CA ILE A 60 7.40 -26.86 25.40
C ILE A 60 7.79 -28.30 24.99
N PRO A 61 7.86 -28.67 23.70
CA PRO A 61 8.23 -30.03 23.31
C PRO A 61 9.68 -30.39 23.66
N LEU A 62 10.60 -29.42 23.69
CA LEU A 62 12.00 -29.66 24.09
C LEU A 62 12.11 -30.05 25.58
N LEU A 63 11.26 -29.45 26.43
CA LEU A 63 11.21 -29.77 27.86
C LEU A 63 10.77 -31.23 28.11
N PHE A 64 9.81 -31.73 27.32
CA PHE A 64 9.34 -33.11 27.45
C PHE A 64 10.29 -34.14 26.84
N LYS A 65 11.13 -33.74 25.90
CA LYS A 65 12.06 -34.64 25.20
C LYS A 65 13.36 -34.91 25.96
N GLN A 66 13.59 -34.29 27.13
CA GLN A 66 14.91 -34.24 27.78
C GLN A 66 16.01 -33.87 26.78
N SER A 67 15.77 -32.84 25.95
CA SER A 67 16.71 -32.51 24.88
C SER A 67 18.08 -32.13 25.44
N ASP A 68 19.13 -32.49 24.71
CA ASP A 68 20.49 -32.04 25.04
C ASP A 68 20.56 -30.49 25.04
N LEU A 69 21.43 -29.93 25.89
CA LEU A 69 21.63 -28.49 25.98
C LEU A 69 21.97 -27.87 24.60
N ALA A 70 22.70 -28.59 23.75
CA ALA A 70 23.04 -28.13 22.40
C ALA A 70 21.81 -27.97 21.49
N GLU A 71 20.80 -28.84 21.62
CA GLU A 71 19.56 -28.77 20.84
C GLU A 71 18.70 -27.58 21.31
N PHE A 72 18.63 -27.34 22.62
CA PHE A 72 17.98 -26.17 23.19
C PHE A 72 18.63 -24.85 22.74
N PHE A 73 19.97 -24.75 22.83
CA PHE A 73 20.69 -23.56 22.39
C PHE A 73 20.57 -23.33 20.88
N GLY A 74 20.58 -24.41 20.08
CA GLY A 74 20.36 -24.32 18.63
C GLY A 74 18.98 -23.75 18.29
N GLU A 75 17.94 -24.20 18.98
CA GLU A 75 16.59 -23.67 18.79
C GLU A 75 16.45 -22.23 19.30
N LEU A 76 17.12 -21.90 20.41
CA LEU A 76 17.17 -20.53 20.96
C LEU A 76 17.82 -19.53 20.00
N VAL A 77 18.94 -19.89 19.40
CA VAL A 77 19.60 -19.02 18.41
C VAL A 77 18.69 -18.80 17.20
N LYS A 78 18.04 -19.85 16.67
CA LYS A 78 17.09 -19.71 15.56
C LYS A 78 15.91 -18.82 15.95
N PHE A 79 15.33 -19.03 17.13
CA PHE A 79 14.23 -18.23 17.64
C PHE A 79 14.63 -16.75 17.75
N ILE A 80 15.79 -16.45 18.35
CA ILE A 80 16.29 -15.08 18.51
C ILE A 80 16.58 -14.44 17.14
N LEU A 81 17.15 -15.18 16.18
CA LEU A 81 17.41 -14.66 14.84
C LEU A 81 16.12 -14.31 14.11
N VAL A 82 15.11 -15.19 14.16
CA VAL A 82 13.82 -14.95 13.50
C VAL A 82 13.08 -13.80 14.18
N ILE A 83 12.89 -13.85 15.50
CA ILE A 83 12.19 -12.79 16.24
C ILE A 83 12.94 -11.46 16.14
N GLY A 84 14.27 -11.47 16.26
CA GLY A 84 15.10 -10.27 16.12
C GLY A 84 15.00 -9.65 14.74
N PHE A 85 14.98 -10.48 13.68
CA PHE A 85 14.77 -9.99 12.32
C PHE A 85 13.40 -9.33 12.14
N PHE A 86 12.32 -9.98 12.60
CA PHE A 86 10.98 -9.39 12.49
C PHE A 86 10.78 -8.17 13.39
N ALA A 87 11.40 -8.14 14.58
CA ALA A 87 11.41 -6.97 15.46
C ALA A 87 12.11 -5.79 14.79
N ALA A 88 13.26 -6.02 14.17
CA ALA A 88 13.98 -4.99 13.41
C ALA A 88 13.16 -4.51 12.20
N LEU A 89 12.49 -5.42 11.48
CA LEU A 89 11.58 -5.04 10.39
C LEU A 89 10.44 -4.14 10.86
N LEU A 90 9.87 -4.38 12.04
CA LEU A 90 8.80 -3.54 12.60
C LEU A 90 9.34 -2.17 13.01
N GLU A 91 10.44 -2.14 13.76
CA GLU A 91 11.10 -0.92 14.25
C GLU A 91 11.47 0.02 13.10
N TYR A 92 12.14 -0.50 12.07
CA TYR A 92 12.62 0.26 10.92
C TYR A 92 11.67 0.21 9.72
N SER A 93 10.40 -0.17 9.92
CA SER A 93 9.44 -0.42 8.83
C SER A 93 9.24 0.78 7.90
N GLN A 94 9.26 2.01 8.43
CA GLN A 94 9.14 3.22 7.60
C GLN A 94 10.36 3.47 6.72
N GLU A 95 11.57 3.38 7.30
CA GLU A 95 12.82 3.63 6.57
C GLU A 95 13.09 2.52 5.55
N TRP A 96 13.03 1.27 5.97
CA TRP A 96 13.26 0.14 5.08
C TRP A 96 12.14 0.00 4.05
N GLY A 97 10.88 0.27 4.42
CA GLY A 97 9.75 0.24 3.49
C GLY A 97 9.91 1.26 2.36
N THR A 98 10.28 2.51 2.70
CA THR A 98 10.52 3.55 1.69
C THR A 98 11.73 3.25 0.82
N ALA A 99 12.84 2.77 1.40
CA ALA A 99 14.03 2.38 0.65
C ALA A 99 13.75 1.23 -0.34
N ILE A 100 12.99 0.22 0.09
CA ILE A 100 12.57 -0.90 -0.76
C ILE A 100 11.73 -0.39 -1.93
N VAL A 101 10.72 0.43 -1.68
CA VAL A 101 9.87 1.01 -2.74
C VAL A 101 10.70 1.83 -3.72
N GLU A 102 11.64 2.64 -3.23
CA GLU A 102 12.51 3.44 -4.09
C GLU A 102 13.47 2.57 -4.91
N SER A 103 13.96 1.45 -4.35
CA SER A 103 14.79 0.50 -5.09
C SER A 103 14.04 -0.10 -6.29
N PHE A 104 12.76 -0.45 -6.11
CA PHE A 104 11.92 -0.96 -7.20
C PHE A 104 11.59 0.13 -8.22
N ARG A 105 11.33 1.37 -7.78
CA ARG A 105 11.16 2.52 -8.68
C ARG A 105 12.40 2.77 -9.52
N THR A 106 13.58 2.70 -8.91
CA THR A 106 14.86 2.87 -9.58
C THR A 106 15.11 1.75 -10.58
N ALA A 107 14.86 0.49 -10.20
CA ALA A 107 14.96 -0.66 -11.09
C ALA A 107 13.99 -0.56 -12.29
N ALA A 108 12.75 -0.12 -12.06
CA ALA A 108 11.75 0.10 -13.11
C ALA A 108 12.14 1.25 -14.05
N ALA A 109 12.73 2.32 -13.52
CA ALA A 109 13.25 3.42 -14.33
C ALA A 109 14.38 2.95 -15.25
N HIS A 110 15.34 2.17 -14.70
CA HIS A 110 16.41 1.56 -15.48
C HIS A 110 15.91 0.60 -16.57
N ALA A 111 14.92 -0.24 -16.27
CA ALA A 111 14.35 -1.17 -17.25
C ALA A 111 13.62 -0.46 -18.41
N ASN A 112 13.03 0.70 -18.15
CA ASN A 112 12.36 1.52 -19.16
C ASN A 112 13.28 2.53 -19.86
N GLY A 113 14.60 2.48 -19.64
CA GLY A 113 15.57 3.38 -20.26
C GLY A 113 15.44 4.86 -19.83
N ARG A 114 14.76 5.15 -18.71
CA ARG A 114 14.54 6.51 -18.19
C ARG A 114 15.42 6.75 -16.96
N ALA A 115 16.09 7.91 -16.91
CA ALA A 115 17.02 8.27 -15.84
C ALA A 115 16.36 8.81 -14.56
N ARG A 116 15.03 8.95 -14.52
CA ARG A 116 14.29 9.55 -13.40
C ARG A 116 13.27 8.56 -12.85
N GLY A 117 13.27 8.37 -11.54
CA GLY A 117 12.34 7.49 -10.84
C GLY A 117 10.90 7.83 -11.21
N LEU A 118 10.13 6.81 -11.58
CA LEU A 118 8.72 6.94 -11.95
C LEU A 118 7.92 7.40 -10.74
N PHE A 119 7.49 8.66 -10.71
CA PHE A 119 6.56 9.13 -9.70
C PHE A 119 5.12 8.76 -10.07
N PRO A 120 4.20 8.62 -9.09
CA PRO A 120 2.79 8.33 -9.35
C PRO A 120 2.12 9.29 -10.37
N GLY A 121 2.59 10.54 -10.42
CA GLY A 121 2.13 11.52 -11.43
C GLY A 121 2.56 11.18 -12.85
N ASP A 122 3.77 10.64 -13.03
CA ASP A 122 4.31 10.29 -14.36
C ASP A 122 3.56 9.09 -14.97
N VAL A 123 3.20 8.11 -14.12
CA VAL A 123 2.37 6.96 -14.57
C VAL A 123 0.93 7.38 -14.85
N MET A 124 0.38 8.35 -14.11
CA MET A 124 -0.94 8.91 -14.42
C MET A 124 -0.94 9.67 -15.75
N GLU A 125 0.09 10.47 -16.03
CA GLU A 125 0.22 11.18 -17.31
C GLU A 125 0.33 10.21 -18.49
N GLU A 126 1.13 9.15 -18.35
CA GLU A 126 1.24 8.11 -19.38
C GLU A 126 -0.09 7.38 -19.60
N SER A 127 -0.82 7.08 -18.51
CA SER A 127 -2.13 6.44 -18.60
C SER A 127 -3.18 7.33 -19.26
N ALA A 128 -3.12 8.65 -19.05
CA ALA A 128 -3.99 9.61 -19.72
C ALA A 128 -3.72 9.66 -21.23
N LYS A 129 -2.44 9.57 -21.65
CA LYS A 129 -2.07 9.48 -23.08
C LYS A 129 -2.60 8.19 -23.71
N ILE A 130 -2.49 7.07 -23.01
CA ILE A 130 -3.06 5.79 -23.48
C ILE A 130 -4.59 5.85 -23.55
N MET A 131 -5.25 6.50 -22.58
CA MET A 131 -6.69 6.72 -22.59
C MET A 131 -7.13 7.58 -23.76
N GLU A 132 -6.39 8.64 -24.10
CA GLU A 132 -6.68 9.48 -25.25
C GLU A 132 -6.51 8.70 -26.57
N VAL A 133 -5.47 7.87 -26.68
CA VAL A 133 -5.27 6.96 -27.82
C VAL A 133 -6.38 5.91 -27.91
N MET A 134 -6.83 5.34 -26.79
CA MET A 134 -7.96 4.40 -26.74
C MET A 134 -9.31 5.08 -27.03
N ALA A 135 -9.52 6.31 -26.57
CA ALA A 135 -10.75 7.06 -26.86
C ALA A 135 -10.86 7.40 -28.36
N ASN A 136 -9.72 7.53 -29.04
CA ASN A 136 -9.64 7.73 -30.49
C ASN A 136 -9.60 6.39 -31.27
N VAL A 137 -9.35 5.27 -30.60
CA VAL A 137 -9.48 3.93 -31.16
C VAL A 137 -10.92 3.48 -30.97
N SER A 138 -11.67 3.36 -32.06
CA SER A 138 -13.00 2.76 -32.04
C SER A 138 -12.86 1.28 -31.65
N THR A 139 -12.94 0.95 -30.37
CA THR A 139 -12.99 -0.45 -29.91
C THR A 139 -14.40 -0.98 -30.14
N TRP A 140 -14.54 -1.59 -31.30
CA TRP A 140 -15.68 -2.39 -31.75
C TRP A 140 -15.85 -3.72 -30.99
N ASN A 141 -16.08 -3.71 -29.67
CA ASN A 141 -16.81 -4.82 -29.03
C ASN A 141 -17.37 -4.52 -27.62
N PRO A 142 -18.70 -4.40 -27.46
CA PRO A 142 -19.37 -4.09 -26.19
C PRO A 142 -19.43 -5.26 -25.17
N ILE A 143 -18.98 -6.46 -25.54
CA ILE A 143 -19.12 -7.66 -24.68
C ILE A 143 -18.00 -7.73 -23.63
N THR A 144 -16.80 -7.25 -23.93
CA THR A 144 -15.64 -7.34 -23.04
C THR A 144 -15.69 -6.32 -21.89
N SER A 145 -16.33 -5.16 -22.08
CA SER A 145 -16.44 -4.11 -21.05
C SER A 145 -17.35 -4.50 -19.88
N VAL A 146 -18.38 -5.31 -20.13
CA VAL A 146 -19.32 -5.78 -19.10
C VAL A 146 -18.63 -6.73 -18.11
N LEU A 147 -17.72 -7.58 -18.58
CA LEU A 147 -16.99 -8.53 -17.73
C LEU A 147 -16.03 -7.81 -16.75
N ILE A 148 -15.34 -6.78 -17.24
CA ILE A 148 -14.39 -6.01 -16.42
C ILE A 148 -15.13 -5.14 -15.40
N ALA A 149 -16.28 -4.56 -15.78
CA ALA A 149 -17.14 -3.83 -14.86
C ALA A 149 -17.63 -4.73 -13.70
N MET A 150 -18.04 -5.96 -14.00
CA MET A 150 -18.47 -6.92 -12.99
C MET A 150 -17.34 -7.29 -12.00
N GLN A 151 -16.12 -7.47 -12.49
CA GLN A 151 -14.96 -7.77 -11.64
C GLN A 151 -14.58 -6.60 -10.71
N SER A 152 -14.71 -5.36 -11.18
CA SER A 152 -14.40 -4.17 -10.37
C SER A 152 -15.31 -4.00 -9.15
N VAL A 153 -16.60 -4.34 -9.30
CA VAL A 153 -17.61 -4.24 -8.23
C VAL A 153 -17.33 -5.25 -7.10
N ILE A 154 -16.88 -6.46 -7.45
CA ILE A 154 -16.57 -7.52 -6.48
C ILE A 154 -15.39 -7.11 -5.59
N VAL A 155 -14.32 -6.56 -6.19
CA VAL A 155 -13.14 -6.09 -5.44
C VAL A 155 -13.49 -4.92 -4.53
N PHE A 156 -14.33 -3.98 -5.00
CA PHE A 156 -14.79 -2.86 -4.19
C PHE A 156 -15.57 -3.32 -2.95
N TYR A 157 -16.43 -4.31 -3.09
CA TYR A 157 -17.22 -4.86 -1.99
C TYR A 157 -16.34 -5.59 -0.96
N ALA A 158 -15.36 -6.36 -1.43
CA ALA A 158 -14.40 -7.04 -0.57
C ALA A 158 -13.57 -6.05 0.27
N LEU A 159 -13.13 -4.95 -0.33
CA LEU A 159 -12.36 -3.91 0.37
C LEU A 159 -13.22 -3.16 1.39
N ALA A 160 -14.48 -2.86 1.04
CA ALA A 160 -15.42 -2.21 1.96
C ALA A 160 -15.64 -3.07 3.22
N LEU A 161 -15.83 -4.39 3.05
CA LEU A 161 -16.08 -5.29 4.18
C LEU A 161 -14.86 -5.38 5.13
N LEU A 162 -13.65 -5.36 4.58
CA LEU A 162 -12.41 -5.35 5.36
C LEU A 162 -12.22 -4.04 6.16
N LEU A 163 -12.74 -2.92 5.66
CA LEU A 163 -12.67 -1.62 6.35
C LEU A 163 -13.71 -1.46 7.47
N PHE A 164 -14.78 -2.25 7.48
CA PHE A 164 -15.86 -2.18 8.47
C PHE A 164 -15.83 -3.32 9.51
N TYR A 165 -14.81 -4.19 9.47
CA TYR A 165 -14.54 -5.23 10.46
C TYR A 165 -13.20 -4.96 11.15
#